data_AF-A0A925H6K8-F1
#
_entry.id   AF-A0A925H6K8-F1
#
_cell.length_a   1.000
_cell.length_b   1.000
_cell.length_c   1.000
_cell.angle_alpha   90.00
_cell.angle_beta   90.00
_cell.angle_gamma   90.00
#
_symmetry.space_group_name_H-M   'P 1'
#
loop_
_entity.id
_entity.type
_entity.pdbx_description
1 polymer ?
#
loop_
_entity_poly.entity_id
_entity_poly.type
_entity_poly.pdbx_seq_one_letter_code
_entity_poly.pdbx_strand_id
1 'polypeptide(L)'
;MHSSNTAAEVSSNIGQTQKVEVVVENRDGVDCVALKYLTWTEGLGWCCQKTIRVEPEQLDDLHRAITVARHRVKRQRAEAGEVSQPARVIQLPTLS
;
A
#
# COMPACT_ATOMS: atom_id res chain seq x y z
N MET A 1 -5.19 19.96 19.08
CA MET A 1 -3.80 19.70 18.66
C MET A 1 -3.85 19.08 17.27
N HIS A 2 -3.11 19.64 16.31
CA HIS A 2 -3.18 19.26 14.89
C HIS A 2 -2.63 17.84 14.69
N SER A 3 -3.48 16.90 14.26
CA SER A 3 -3.05 15.57 13.82
C SER A 3 -2.43 15.67 12.43
N SER A 4 -1.13 15.44 12.34
CA SER A 4 -0.41 15.35 11.07
C SER A 4 -0.75 14.00 10.43
N ASN A 5 -1.63 13.98 9.43
CA ASN A 5 -1.91 12.78 8.63
C ASN A 5 -0.72 12.50 7.70
N THR A 6 0.19 11.64 8.14
CA THR A 6 1.27 11.15 7.26
C THR A 6 0.70 10.09 6.33
N ALA A 7 0.12 10.51 5.21
CA ALA A 7 -0.22 9.61 4.11
C ALA A 7 1.07 9.20 3.40
N ALA A 8 1.50 7.95 3.56
CA ALA A 8 2.58 7.40 2.75
C ALA A 8 2.00 6.98 1.40
N GLU A 9 2.14 7.84 0.38
CA GLU A 9 1.75 7.50 -0.99
C GLU A 9 2.69 6.42 -1.51
N VAL A 10 2.21 5.16 -1.56
CA VAL A 10 2.92 4.10 -2.27
C VAL A 10 2.77 4.39 -3.77
N SER A 11 3.79 5.02 -4.34
CA SER A 11 3.81 5.64 -5.68
C SER A 11 3.10 4.82 -6.77
N SER A 12 2.13 5.45 -7.42
CA SER A 12 1.52 4.99 -8.67
C SER A 12 2.49 5.16 -9.85
N ASN A 13 2.61 4.14 -10.70
CA ASN A 13 3.27 4.31 -12.01
C ASN A 13 2.40 5.19 -12.91
N ILE A 14 3.06 6.01 -13.73
CA ILE A 14 2.42 6.83 -14.79
C ILE A 14 1.60 5.88 -15.70
N GLY A 15 0.30 6.13 -15.83
CA GLY A 15 -0.65 5.34 -16.63
C GLY A 15 -1.55 4.36 -15.85
N GLN A 16 -1.43 4.29 -14.52
CA GLN A 16 -2.30 3.43 -13.72
C GLN A 16 -3.68 4.06 -13.47
N THR A 17 -4.75 3.36 -13.85
CA THR A 17 -6.15 3.71 -13.51
C THR A 17 -6.58 3.17 -12.14
N GLN A 18 -5.66 2.55 -11.41
CA GLN A 18 -5.91 1.92 -10.12
C GLN A 18 -4.71 2.13 -9.19
N LYS A 19 -4.94 2.40 -7.91
CA LYS A 19 -3.88 2.45 -6.89
C LYS A 19 -4.36 1.92 -5.54
N VAL A 20 -3.42 1.53 -4.70
CA VAL A 20 -3.67 1.23 -3.28
C VAL A 20 -3.01 2.33 -2.46
N GLU A 21 -3.79 3.00 -1.62
CA GLU A 21 -3.31 4.01 -0.67
C GLU A 21 -3.32 3.41 0.73
N VAL A 22 -2.28 3.72 1.51
CA VAL A 22 -2.14 3.27 2.90
C VAL A 22 -2.14 4.49 3.79
N VAL A 23 -3.11 4.59 4.70
CA VAL A 23 -3.23 5.71 5.64
C VAL A 23 -3.41 5.19 7.06
N VAL A 24 -2.96 5.96 8.04
CA VAL A 24 -3.30 5.74 9.45
C VAL A 24 -4.57 6.56 9.76
N GLU A 25 -5.59 5.91 10.32
CA GLU A 25 -6.85 6.54 10.74
C GLU A 25 -7.03 6.34 12.25
N ASN A 26 -7.45 7.37 12.98
CA ASN A 26 -7.91 7.23 14.37
C ASN A 26 -9.42 6.95 14.36
N ARG A 27 -9.85 5.81 14.93
CA ARG A 27 -11.25 5.46 15.13
C ARG A 27 -11.50 5.19 16.60
N ASP A 28 -12.40 5.96 17.20
CA ASP A 28 -12.81 5.78 18.59
C ASP A 28 -11.65 5.76 19.59
N GLY A 29 -10.59 6.55 19.32
CA GLY A 29 -9.40 6.65 20.16
C GLY A 29 -8.32 5.61 19.88
N VAL A 30 -8.54 4.70 18.92
CA VAL A 30 -7.57 3.67 18.51
C VAL A 30 -7.05 3.97 17.11
N ASP A 31 -5.74 3.99 16.94
CA ASP A 31 -5.13 4.11 15.62
C ASP A 31 -5.25 2.79 14.85
N CYS A 32 -5.61 2.85 13.58
CA CYS A 32 -5.68 1.70 12.68
C CYS A 32 -5.09 2.06 11.32
N VAL A 33 -4.65 1.07 10.56
CA VAL A 33 -4.17 1.28 9.20
C VAL A 33 -5.30 0.94 8.22
N ALA A 34 -5.64 1.89 7.36
CA ALA A 34 -6.58 1.70 6.28
C ALA A 34 -5.84 1.52 4.94
N LEU A 35 -6.08 0.36 4.31
CA LEU A 35 -5.68 0.05 2.95
C LEU A 35 -6.85 0.37 2.02
N LYS A 36 -6.72 1.42 1.23
CA LYS A 36 -7.76 1.92 0.31
C LYS A 36 -7.42 1.53 -1.11
N TYR A 37 -8.31 0.79 -1.77
CA TYR A 37 -8.23 0.54 -3.21
C TYR A 37 -9.00 1.63 -3.95
N LEU A 38 -8.31 2.37 -4.81
CA LEU A 38 -8.86 3.48 -5.57
C LEU A 38 -8.78 3.21 -7.07
N THR A 39 -9.78 3.71 -7.79
CA THR A 39 -9.82 3.73 -9.25
C THR A 39 -9.97 5.15 -9.76
N TRP A 40 -9.28 5.48 -10.85
CA TRP A 40 -9.43 6.77 -11.52
C TRP A 40 -10.67 6.75 -12.40
N THR A 41 -11.54 7.74 -12.21
CA THR A 41 -12.71 7.97 -13.05
C THR A 41 -12.57 9.32 -13.73
N GLU A 42 -12.63 9.34 -15.06
CA GLU A 42 -12.56 10.58 -15.83
C GLU A 42 -13.65 11.56 -15.38
N GLY A 43 -13.26 12.82 -15.14
CA GLY A 43 -14.16 13.86 -14.62
C GLY A 43 -14.43 13.83 -13.11
N LEU A 44 -14.17 12.72 -12.40
CA LEU A 44 -14.41 12.60 -10.96
C LEU A 44 -13.13 12.42 -10.12
N GLY A 45 -12.04 11.98 -10.75
CA GLY A 45 -10.76 11.74 -10.10
C GLY A 45 -10.68 10.37 -9.43
N TRP A 46 -9.92 10.27 -8.33
CA TRP A 46 -9.74 9.03 -7.59
C TRP A 46 -10.95 8.71 -6.73
N CYS A 47 -11.60 7.58 -7.01
CA CYS A 47 -12.74 7.08 -6.24
C CYS A 47 -12.31 5.87 -5.41
N CYS A 48 -12.51 5.93 -4.09
CA CYS A 48 -12.27 4.80 -3.21
C CYS A 48 -13.36 3.74 -3.43
N GLN A 49 -12.94 2.53 -3.80
CA GLN A 49 -13.83 1.40 -4.10
C GLN A 49 -13.95 0.46 -2.91
N LYS A 50 -12.84 0.24 -2.20
CA LYS A 50 -12.77 -0.69 -1.06
C LYS A 50 -11.78 -0.17 -0.01
N THR A 51 -12.11 -0.39 1.25
CA THR A 51 -11.23 -0.09 2.38
C THR A 51 -11.12 -1.33 3.26
N ILE A 52 -9.90 -1.77 3.53
CA ILE A 52 -9.60 -2.78 4.53
C ILE A 52 -8.96 -2.05 5.70
N ARG A 53 -9.44 -2.29 6.91
CA ARG A 53 -8.84 -1.76 8.14
C ARG A 53 -8.11 -2.87 8.86
N VAL A 54 -6.93 -2.53 9.35
CA VAL A 54 -6.01 -3.43 10.01
C VAL A 54 -5.68 -2.80 11.35
N GLU A 55 -5.94 -3.52 12.42
CA GLU A 55 -5.59 -3.10 13.77
C GLU A 55 -4.08 -3.16 13.96
N PRO A 56 -3.48 -2.34 14.85
CA PRO A 56 -2.03 -2.29 15.05
C PRO A 56 -1.42 -3.67 15.33
N GLU A 57 -2.12 -4.50 16.10
CA GLU A 57 -1.68 -5.83 16.52
C GLU A 57 -1.60 -6.81 15.34
N GLN A 58 -2.30 -6.54 14.24
CA GLN A 58 -2.35 -7.39 13.05
C GLN A 58 -1.33 -6.97 11.98
N LEU A 59 -0.67 -5.82 12.13
CA LEU A 59 0.19 -5.26 11.08
C LEU A 59 1.43 -6.11 10.81
N ASP A 60 2.08 -6.61 11.86
CA ASP A 60 3.29 -7.42 11.72
C ASP A 60 2.99 -8.75 11.00
N ASP A 61 1.85 -9.37 11.33
CA ASP A 61 1.41 -10.60 10.69
C ASP A 61 1.04 -10.36 9.23
N LEU A 62 0.34 -9.26 8.93
CA LEU A 62 0.04 -8.87 7.56
C LEU A 62 1.32 -8.61 6.75
N HIS A 63 2.27 -7.87 7.31
CA HIS A 63 3.56 -7.59 6.65
C HIS A 63 4.33 -8.87 6.35
N ARG A 64 4.37 -9.82 7.30
CA ARG A 64 4.98 -11.14 7.11
C ARG A 64 4.28 -11.93 6.01
N ALA A 65 2.95 -11.95 6.00
CA ALA A 65 2.16 -12.64 4.99
C ALA A 65 2.41 -12.07 3.57
N ILE A 66 2.43 -10.74 3.43
CA ILE A 66 2.74 -10.05 2.17
C ILE A 66 4.16 -10.39 1.71
N THR A 67 5.13 -10.41 2.63
CA THR A 67 6.53 -10.76 2.31
C THR A 67 6.63 -12.19 1.77
N VAL A 68 5.99 -13.16 2.43
CA VAL A 68 5.95 -14.55 1.97
C VAL A 68 5.26 -14.66 0.60
N ALA A 69 4.12 -13.98 0.42
CA ALA A 69 3.41 -13.95 -0.85
C ALA A 69 4.29 -13.40 -1.98
N ARG A 70 5.03 -12.31 -1.73
CA ARG A 70 5.98 -11.72 -2.68
C ARG A 70 7.05 -12.72 -3.11
N HIS A 71 7.63 -13.46 -2.17
CA HIS A 71 8.61 -14.49 -2.48
C HIS A 71 8.04 -15.63 -3.34
N ARG A 72 6.82 -16.08 -3.03
CA ARG A 72 6.13 -17.11 -3.82
C ARG A 72 5.87 -16.64 -5.25
N VAL A 73 5.36 -15.42 -5.43
CA VAL A 73 5.11 -14.84 -6.77
C VAL A 73 6.42 -14.71 -7.57
N LYS A 74 7.50 -14.24 -6.94
CA LYS A 74 8.81 -14.15 -7.60
C LYS A 74 9.33 -15.52 -8.03
N ARG A 75 9.18 -16.53 -7.18
CA ARG A 75 9.61 -17.90 -7.48
C ARG A 75 8.82 -18.47 -8.68
N GLN A 76 7.49 -18.32 -8.69
CA GLN A 76 6.64 -18.77 -9.79
C GLN A 76 7.04 -18.10 -11.12
N ARG A 77 7.35 -16.80 -11.10
CA ARG A 77 7.83 -16.07 -12.29
C ARG A 77 9.19 -16.57 -12.78
N ALA A 78 10.11 -16.85 -11.86
CA ALA A 78 11.41 -17.42 -12.21
C ALA A 78 11.28 -18.83 -12.81
N GLU A 79 10.38 -19.66 -12.26
CA GLU A 79 10.05 -20.99 -12.81
C GLU A 79 9.40 -20.88 -14.20
N ALA A 80 8.64 -19.81 -14.47
CA ALA A 80 8.06 -19.49 -15.77
C ALA A 80 9.07 -18.83 -16.75
N GLY A 81 10.33 -18.64 -16.36
CA GLY A 81 11.38 -18.07 -17.21
C GLY A 81 11.36 -16.53 -17.32
N GLU A 82 10.58 -15.82 -16.50
CA GLU A 82 10.57 -14.36 -16.48
C GLU A 82 11.83 -13.80 -15.78
N VAL A 83 12.43 -12.76 -16.37
CA VAL A 83 13.64 -12.11 -15.83
C VAL A 83 13.29 -11.40 -14.52
N SER A 84 13.95 -11.80 -13.43
CA SER A 84 13.80 -11.20 -12.11
C SER A 84 14.23 -9.72 -12.12
N GLN A 85 13.28 -8.80 -11.93
CA GLN A 85 13.60 -7.39 -11.72
C GLN A 85 13.94 -7.10 -10.25
N PRO A 86 14.97 -6.27 -9.97
CA PRO A 86 15.32 -5.87 -8.61
C PRO A 86 14.18 -5.09 -7.95
N ALA A 87 14.12 -5.14 -6.62
CA ALA A 87 13.14 -4.35 -5.87
C ALA A 87 13.39 -2.85 -6.10
N ARG A 88 12.34 -2.10 -6.45
CA ARG A 88 12.43 -0.64 -6.48
C ARG A 88 12.66 -0.12 -5.05
N VAL A 89 13.68 0.71 -4.90
CA VAL A 89 13.98 1.42 -3.65
C VAL A 89 12.87 2.44 -3.41
N ILE A 90 12.20 2.34 -2.27
CA ILE A 90 11.24 3.37 -1.82
C ILE A 90 12.08 4.45 -1.13
N GLN A 91 12.01 5.69 -1.62
CA GLN A 91 12.64 6.81 -0.92
C GLN A 91 11.83 7.11 0.34
N LEU A 92 12.49 7.07 1.50
CA LEU A 92 11.90 7.50 2.76
C LEU A 92 11.90 9.04 2.81
N PRO A 93 10.86 9.68 3.35
CA PRO A 93 10.86 11.12 3.56
C PRO A 93 12.02 11.50 4.48
N THR A 94 12.85 12.44 4.06
CA THR A 94 13.84 13.08 4.95
C THR A 94 13.13 14.04 5.88
N LEU A 95 13.27 13.82 7.19
CA LEU A 95 12.87 14.81 8.19
C LEU A 95 13.92 15.93 8.18
N SER A 96 13.50 17.14 7.79
CA SER A 96 14.27 18.38 7.88
C SER A 96 13.62 19.33 8.87
#